data_AF-A0A8T4ZBD1-F1
#
_entry.id   AF-A0A8T4ZBD1-F1
#
_cell.length_a   1.000
_cell.length_b   1.000
_cell.length_c   1.000
_cell.angle_alpha   90.00
_cell.angle_beta   90.00
_cell.angle_gamma   90.00
#
_symmetry.space_group_name_H-M   'P 1'
#
loop_
_entity.id
_entity.type
_entity.pdbx_description
1 polymer ?
#
loop_
_entity_poly.entity_id
_entity_poly.type
_entity_poly.pdbx_seq_one_letter_code
_entity_poly.pdbx_strand_id
1 'polypeptide(L)' 'MKVLLIHADRFEFEVKSKAIEDAEVIGEGDRRGFMDEVLVAFCTVERMDEQNIEGVVVRAASEIASVASNLKVRN' A
#
# COMPACT_ATOMS: atom_id res chain seq x y z
N MET A 1 -3.30 -11.55 5.80
CA MET A 1 -3.14 -10.18 5.30
C MET A 1 -4.52 -9.57 5.17
N LYS A 2 -4.69 -8.33 5.65
CA LYS A 2 -5.90 -7.53 5.46
C LYS A 2 -5.59 -6.33 4.57
N VAL A 3 -6.48 -6.04 3.63
CA VAL A 3 -6.35 -4.92 2.69
C VAL A 3 -7.59 -4.06 2.73
N LEU A 4 -7.42 -2.75 2.87
CA LEU A 4 -8.46 -1.74 2.67
C LEU A 4 -8.11 -0.95 1.41
N LEU A 5 -9.05 -0.90 0.47
CA LEU A 5 -8.91 -0.19 -0.80
C LEU A 5 -9.78 1.06 -0.80
N ILE A 6 -9.16 2.21 -1.10
CA ILE A 6 -9.84 3.50 -1.19
C ILE A 6 -9.54 4.12 -2.54
N HIS A 7 -10.57 4.29 -3.37
CA HIS A 7 -10.46 5.11 -4.58
C HIS A 7 -10.63 6.57 -4.19
N ALA A 8 -9.62 7.39 -4.48
CA ALA A 8 -9.56 8.79 -4.07
C ALA A 8 -9.05 9.68 -5.20
N ASP A 9 -9.63 10.88 -5.28
CA ASP A 9 -9.17 11.93 -6.19
C ASP A 9 -7.72 12.31 -5.91
N ARG A 10 -7.30 12.24 -4.64
CA ARG A 10 -5.94 12.52 -4.20
C ARG A 10 -5.59 11.81 -2.91
N PHE A 11 -4.37 11.32 -2.83
CA PHE A 11 -3.75 10.83 -1.61
C PHE A 11 -2.41 11.52 -1.39
N GLU A 12 -2.16 12.02 -0.17
CA GLU A 12 -0.91 12.66 0.21
C GLU A 12 -0.40 12.11 1.53
N PHE A 13 0.91 12.09 1.71
CA PHE A 13 1.53 11.77 2.99
C PHE A 13 2.72 12.67 3.30
N GLU A 14 3.00 12.79 4.60
CA GLU A 14 4.22 13.39 5.12
C GLU A 14 4.74 12.52 6.27
N VAL A 15 5.98 12.04 6.12
CA VAL A 15 6.64 11.25 7.16
C VAL A 15 6.94 12.14 8.37
N LYS A 16 6.50 11.70 9.54
CA LYS A 16 6.71 12.37 10.83
C LYS A 16 7.90 11.76 11.56
N SER A 17 7.63 10.91 12.54
CA SER A 17 8.61 10.19 13.35
C SER A 17 8.61 8.70 13.02
N LYS A 18 9.69 8.01 13.37
CA LYS A 18 9.74 6.55 13.32
C LYS A 18 8.69 5.94 14.25
N ALA A 19 7.96 4.95 13.76
CA ALA A 19 7.02 4.18 14.58
C ALA A 19 7.71 3.01 15.32
N ILE A 20 8.82 2.52 14.77
CA ILE A 20 9.67 1.45 15.32
C ILE A 20 11.14 1.84 15.19
N GLU A 21 12.02 1.26 16.02
CA GLU A 21 13.45 1.60 16.04
C GLU A 21 14.11 1.33 14.67
N ASP A 22 13.86 0.13 14.15
CA ASP A 22 14.40 -0.38 12.88
C ASP A 22 13.57 0.01 11.65
N ALA A 23 12.88 1.16 11.71
CA ALA A 23 12.17 1.68 10.54
C ALA A 23 13.14 1.96 9.38
N GLU A 24 12.66 1.74 8.15
CA GLU A 24 13.41 1.96 6.91
C GLU A 24 14.06 3.35 6.85
N VAL A 25 15.28 3.41 6.31
CA VAL A 25 15.99 4.67 6.09
C VAL A 25 15.45 5.33 4.82
N ILE A 26 14.85 6.49 4.99
CA ILE A 26 14.28 7.28 3.89
C ILE A 26 15.20 8.43 3.49
N GLY A 27 15.29 8.73 2.19
CA GLY A 27 15.96 9.92 1.68
C GLY A 27 15.16 11.20 1.98
N GLU A 28 15.80 12.36 1.91
CA GLU A 28 15.10 13.65 2.12
C GLU A 28 13.97 13.88 1.09
N GLY A 29 14.15 13.40 -0.14
CA GLY A 29 13.16 13.49 -1.22
C GLY A 29 11.90 12.65 -1.00
N ASP A 30 11.97 11.60 -0.18
CA ASP A 30 10.89 10.62 0.02
C ASP A 30 10.03 10.94 1.26
N ARG A 31 10.33 12.06 1.95
CA ARG A 31 9.61 12.45 3.17
C ARG A 31 8.17 12.91 2.91
N ARG A 32 7.85 13.29 1.68
CA ARG A 32 6.52 13.75 1.27
C ARG A 32 6.23 13.20 -0.12
N GLY A 33 4.97 12.85 -0.35
CA GLY A 33 4.52 12.40 -1.65
C GLY A 33 3.02 12.63 -1.79
N PHE A 34 2.57 12.73 -3.04
CA PHE A 34 1.16 12.73 -3.36
C PHE A 34 0.92 12.02 -4.70
N MET A 35 -0.31 11.58 -4.89
CA MET A 35 -0.78 11.03 -6.15
C MET A 35 -2.25 11.38 -6.35
N ASP A 36 -2.61 11.81 -7.57
CA ASP A 36 -3.99 12.11 -7.95
C ASP A 36 -4.61 10.90 -8.69
N GLU A 37 -5.95 10.77 -8.64
CA GLU A 37 -6.74 9.70 -9.25
C GLU A 37 -6.20 8.29 -8.94
N VAL A 38 -6.17 7.94 -7.65
CA VAL A 38 -5.42 6.79 -7.11
C VAL A 38 -6.29 5.78 -6.38
N LEU A 39 -5.96 4.50 -6.52
CA LEU A 39 -6.45 3.42 -5.65
C LEU A 39 -5.45 3.16 -4.52
N VAL A 40 -5.70 3.72 -3.34
CA VAL A 40 -4.85 3.55 -2.17
C VAL A 40 -5.10 2.18 -1.53
N ALA A 41 -4.04 1.37 -1.41
CA ALA A 41 -4.08 0.08 -0.74
C ALA A 41 -3.40 0.14 0.64
N PHE A 42 -4.20 0.18 1.70
CA PHE A 42 -3.71 0.02 3.06
C PHE A 42 -3.61 -1.47 3.41
N CYS A 43 -2.38 -1.95 3.58
CA CYS A 43 -2.10 -3.37 3.82
C CYS A 43 -1.65 -3.61 5.27
N THR A 44 -2.24 -4.61 5.93
CA THR A 44 -1.78 -5.14 7.21
C THR A 44 -1.33 -6.59 7.01
N VAL A 45 -0.03 -6.84 7.17
CA VAL A 45 0.54 -8.19 7.15
C VAL A 45 0.28 -8.85 8.51
N GLU A 46 -0.20 -10.09 8.48
CA GLU A 46 -0.57 -10.86 9.67
C GLU A 46 0.40 -12.03 9.86
N ARG A 47 0.57 -12.49 11.10
CA ARG A 47 1.50 -13.60 11.44
C ARG A 47 1.27 -14.87 10.63
N MET A 48 0.03 -15.17 10.26
CA MET A 48 -0.29 -16.35 9.45
C MET A 48 0.24 -16.26 8.01
N ASP A 49 0.53 -15.05 7.51
CA ASP A 49 1.03 -14.84 6.16
C ASP A 49 2.45 -15.37 5.98
N GLU A 50 3.22 -15.46 7.07
CA GLU A 50 4.58 -16.02 7.10
C GLU A 50 4.62 -17.48 6.60
N GLN A 51 3.51 -18.22 6.69
CA GLN A 51 3.44 -19.62 6.28
C GLN A 51 3.49 -19.80 4.75
N ASN A 52 3.12 -18.78 3.97
CA ASN A 52 3.17 -18.81 2.51
C ASN A 52 3.21 -17.37 1.95
N ILE A 53 4.38 -16.75 2.04
CA ILE A 53 4.60 -15.35 1.63
C ILE A 53 4.25 -15.16 0.16
N GLU A 54 4.78 -16.00 -0.73
CA GLU A 54 4.56 -15.89 -2.18
C GLU A 54 3.07 -15.98 -2.54
N GLY A 55 2.36 -16.96 -1.97
CA GLY A 55 0.94 -17.14 -2.22
C GLY A 55 0.08 -15.99 -1.68
N VAL A 56 0.47 -15.37 -0.57
CA VAL A 56 -0.22 -14.18 -0.05
C VAL A 56 0.02 -12.97 -0.94
N VAL A 57 1.27 -12.72 -1.35
CA VAL A 57 1.63 -11.59 -2.22
C VAL A 57 0.94 -11.68 -3.58
N VAL A 58 0.97 -12.85 -4.23
CA VAL A 58 0.32 -13.05 -5.54
C VAL A 58 -1.18 -12.80 -5.46
N ARG A 59 -1.84 -13.31 -4.42
CA ARG A 59 -3.29 -13.09 -4.23
C ARG A 59 -3.60 -11.62 -3.97
N ALA A 60 -2.88 -10.96 -3.06
CA ALA A 60 -3.10 -9.55 -2.76
C ALA A 60 -2.91 -8.67 -4.00
N ALA A 61 -1.85 -8.89 -4.77
CA ALA A 61 -1.58 -8.15 -6.01
C ALA A 61 -2.69 -8.37 -7.05
N SER A 62 -3.16 -9.62 -7.22
CA SER A 62 -4.26 -9.94 -8.14
C SER A 62 -5.57 -9.25 -7.74
N GLU A 63 -5.91 -9.22 -6.46
CA GLU A 63 -7.12 -8.56 -5.97
C GLU A 63 -7.05 -7.03 -6.14
N ILE A 64 -5.91 -6.41 -5.82
CA ILE A 64 -5.69 -4.97 -6.03
C ILE A 64 -5.83 -4.63 -7.52
N ALA A 65 -5.20 -5.40 -8.40
CA ALA A 65 -5.25 -5.19 -9.84
C ALA A 65 -6.67 -5.37 -10.41
N SER A 66 -7.41 -6.36 -9.91
CA SER A 66 -8.81 -6.60 -10.29
C SER A 66 -9.69 -5.39 -9.94
N VAL A 67 -9.57 -4.86 -8.73
CA VAL A 67 -10.34 -3.67 -8.29
C VAL A 67 -9.93 -2.42 -9.08
N ALA A 68 -8.64 -2.19 -9.29
CA ALA A 68 -8.16 -1.07 -10.11
C ALA A 68 -8.71 -1.14 -11.54
N SER A 69 -8.73 -2.33 -12.15
CA SER A 69 -9.30 -2.54 -13.48
C SER A 69 -10.80 -2.25 -13.52
N ASN A 70 -11.57 -2.73 -12.53
CA ASN A 70 -13.00 -2.50 -12.43
C ASN A 70 -13.35 -1.02 -12.27
N LEU A 71 -12.54 -0.27 -11.52
CA LEU A 71 -12.70 1.16 -11.31
C LEU A 71 -12.05 2.02 -12.41
N LYS A 72 -11.30 1.39 -13.33
CA LYS A 72 -10.53 2.04 -14.41
C LYS A 72 -9.48 3.04 -13.91
N VAL A 73 -8.91 2.74 -12.74
CA VAL A 73 -7.87 3.53 -12.10
C VAL A 73 -6.50 3.03 -12.59
N ARG A 74 -5.58 3.95 -12.85
CA ARG A 74 -4.22 3.65 -13.35
C ARG A 74 -3.12 3.90 -12.34
N ASN A 75 -3.43 4.62 -11.26
CA ASN A 75 -2.50 5.01 -10.21
C ASN A 75 -2.85 4.30 -8.90
#